data_AF-A0A933E4N8-F1
#
_entry.id   AF-A0A933E4N8-F1
#
_cell.length_a   1.000
_cell.length_b   1.000
_cell.length_c   1.000
_cell.angle_alpha   90.00
_cell.angle_beta   90.00
_cell.angle_gamma   90.00
#
_symmetry.space_group_name_H-M   'P 1'
#
loop_
_entity.id
_entity.type
_entity.pdbx_description
1 polymer ?
#
loop_
_entity_poly.entity_id
_entity_poly.type
_entity_poly.pdbx_seq_one_letter_code
_entity_poly.pdbx_strand_id
1 'polypeptide(L)'
;MITLLTPGKRTTLMISDPWDFVTKCGAGPFWGQSQDVDGNKVLIHLVESVTYANLTYQSAICSLRHKESLLKNGETIAMNMVLLPCRPTKLHDVSNNEFRKGLAVIGSLKVNN
;
A
#
# COMPACT_ATOMS: atom_id res chain seq x y z
N MET A 1 -13.01 -7.18 -19.52
CA MET A 1 -13.52 -6.16 -18.57
C MET A 1 -12.33 -5.60 -17.80
N ILE A 2 -12.07 -4.29 -17.88
CA ILE A 2 -10.94 -3.65 -17.19
C ILE A 2 -11.41 -3.35 -15.76
N THR A 3 -10.75 -3.94 -14.75
CA THR A 3 -11.00 -3.59 -13.35
C THR A 3 -10.20 -2.34 -13.03
N LEU A 4 -10.89 -1.23 -12.83
CA LEU A 4 -10.29 0.01 -12.35
C LEU A 4 -9.96 -0.13 -10.87
N LEU A 5 -8.78 0.34 -10.45
CA LEU A 5 -8.53 0.56 -9.03
C LEU A 5 -9.44 1.69 -8.55
N THR A 6 -10.49 1.32 -7.83
CA THR A 6 -11.43 2.23 -7.18
C THR A 6 -11.44 1.92 -5.68
N PRO A 7 -11.97 2.81 -4.84
CA PRO A 7 -12.27 2.49 -3.45
C PRO A 7 -13.08 1.19 -3.29
N GLY A 8 -12.84 0.48 -2.19
CA GLY A 8 -13.52 -0.76 -1.81
C GLY A 8 -12.94 -2.04 -2.41
N LYS A 9 -11.98 -1.98 -3.34
CA LYS A 9 -11.38 -3.16 -3.99
C LYS A 9 -10.40 -3.86 -3.07
N ARG A 10 -10.44 -5.20 -3.07
CA ARG A 10 -9.45 -6.03 -2.39
C ARG A 10 -8.14 -5.97 -3.16
N THR A 11 -7.05 -5.86 -2.42
CA THR A 11 -5.70 -5.75 -2.96
C THR A 11 -4.76 -6.64 -2.20
N THR A 12 -3.67 -7.02 -2.87
CA THR A 12 -2.53 -7.71 -2.26
C THR A 12 -1.29 -6.86 -2.48
N LEU A 13 -0.54 -6.65 -1.41
CA LEU A 13 0.76 -5.99 -1.43
C LEU A 13 1.85 -7.03 -1.23
N MET A 14 2.88 -6.96 -2.05
CA MET A 14 4.15 -7.64 -1.83
C MET A 14 5.20 -6.56 -1.56
N ILE A 15 6.07 -6.76 -0.59
CA ILE A 15 7.16 -5.86 -0.22
C ILE A 15 8.48 -6.55 -0.53
N SER A 16 9.35 -5.88 -1.28
CA SER A 16 10.65 -6.41 -1.69
C SER A 16 11.85 -5.66 -1.09
N ASP A 17 11.64 -4.47 -0.53
CA ASP A 17 12.68 -3.67 0.12
C ASP A 17 12.03 -2.75 1.19
N PRO A 18 12.64 -2.52 2.38
CA PRO A 18 14.00 -2.89 2.79
C PRO A 18 14.17 -4.36 3.21
N TRP A 19 15.38 -4.91 3.02
CA TRP A 19 15.75 -6.27 3.41
C TRP A 19 15.40 -6.62 4.87
N ASP A 20 15.65 -5.70 5.82
CA ASP A 20 15.39 -5.97 7.25
C ASP A 20 13.88 -6.16 7.52
N PHE A 21 13.03 -5.39 6.84
CA PHE A 21 11.58 -5.57 6.91
C PHE A 21 11.17 -6.92 6.32
N VAL A 22 11.64 -7.25 5.12
CA VAL A 22 11.31 -8.52 4.45
C VAL A 22 11.77 -9.72 5.27
N THR A 23 12.94 -9.64 5.91
CA THR A 23 13.47 -10.71 6.75
C THR A 23 12.62 -10.93 8.00
N LYS A 24 12.11 -9.85 8.63
CA LYS A 24 11.35 -9.94 9.88
C LYS A 24 9.86 -10.20 9.68
N CYS A 25 9.25 -9.59 8.67
CA CYS A 25 7.81 -9.61 8.45
C CYS A 25 7.39 -10.48 7.24
N GLY A 26 8.36 -10.95 6.44
CA GLY A 26 8.10 -11.59 5.17
C GLY A 26 7.84 -10.59 4.03
N ALA A 27 7.92 -11.08 2.80
CA ALA A 27 7.65 -10.27 1.60
C ALA A 27 6.15 -10.09 1.31
N GLY A 28 5.25 -10.69 2.10
CA GLY A 28 3.80 -10.76 1.84
C GLY A 28 3.33 -12.18 1.45
N PRO A 29 2.06 -12.34 1.05
CA PRO A 29 1.11 -11.28 0.71
C PRO A 29 0.54 -10.55 1.93
N PHE A 30 0.56 -9.22 1.90
CA PHE A 30 -0.21 -8.39 2.82
C PHE A 30 -1.54 -8.01 2.17
N TRP A 31 -2.64 -8.45 2.77
CA TRP A 31 -3.97 -8.18 2.25
C TRP A 31 -4.44 -6.80 2.66
N GLY A 32 -5.12 -6.11 1.74
CA GLY A 32 -5.66 -4.79 2.01
C GLY A 32 -6.91 -4.48 1.20
N GLN A 33 -7.53 -3.35 1.52
CA GLN A 33 -8.65 -2.79 0.78
C GLN A 33 -8.36 -1.33 0.43
N SER A 34 -8.51 -0.98 -0.85
CA SER A 34 -8.39 0.41 -1.29
C SER A 34 -9.48 1.28 -0.66
N GLN A 35 -9.12 2.47 -0.20
CA GLN A 35 -10.02 3.39 0.48
C GLN A 35 -10.18 4.70 -0.28
N ASP A 36 -9.08 5.20 -0.83
CA ASP A 36 -9.05 6.43 -1.60
C ASP A 36 -8.05 6.30 -2.74
N VAL A 37 -8.32 6.97 -3.85
CA VAL A 37 -7.48 6.95 -5.06
C VAL A 37 -7.39 8.37 -5.59
N ASP A 38 -6.17 8.89 -5.72
CA ASP A 38 -5.90 10.22 -6.25
C ASP A 38 -4.72 10.16 -7.23
N GLY A 39 -5.02 10.33 -8.52
CA GLY A 39 -4.04 10.30 -9.59
C GLY A 39 -3.20 9.02 -9.61
N ASN A 40 -1.94 9.14 -9.20
CA ASN A 40 -0.97 8.03 -9.17
C ASN A 40 -0.82 7.38 -7.80
N LYS A 41 -1.68 7.72 -6.83
CA LYS A 41 -1.67 7.23 -5.46
C LYS A 41 -2.94 6.48 -5.12
N VAL A 42 -2.80 5.49 -4.26
CA VAL A 42 -3.90 4.78 -3.61
C VAL A 42 -3.62 4.67 -2.13
N LEU A 43 -4.63 4.91 -1.32
CA LEU A 43 -4.63 4.60 0.10
C LEU A 43 -5.25 3.22 0.32
N ILE A 44 -4.56 2.37 1.07
CA ILE A 44 -4.96 0.99 1.34
C ILE A 44 -4.98 0.79 2.84
N HIS A 45 -6.10 0.29 3.35
CA HIS A 45 -6.14 -0.25 4.71
C HIS A 45 -5.72 -1.70 4.67
N LEU A 46 -4.77 -2.06 5.54
CA LEU A 46 -4.38 -3.45 5.71
C LEU A 46 -5.50 -4.20 6.43
N VAL A 47 -5.77 -5.42 6.00
CA VAL A 47 -6.71 -6.32 6.69
C VAL A 47 -6.15 -6.71 8.05
N GLU A 48 -4.85 -7.03 8.08
CA GLU A 48 -4.09 -7.31 9.29
C GLU A 48 -3.00 -6.25 9.44
N SER A 49 -2.84 -5.71 10.65
CA SER A 49 -1.77 -4.77 10.93
C SER A 49 -0.41 -5.47 10.91
N VAL A 50 0.62 -4.77 10.45
CA VAL A 50 1.99 -5.30 10.43
C VAL A 50 2.81 -4.59 11.51
N THR A 51 3.45 -5.34 12.39
CA THR A 51 4.32 -4.77 13.43
C THR A 51 5.78 -4.94 13.05
N TYR A 52 6.52 -3.83 13.01
CA TYR A 52 7.96 -3.80 12.72
C TYR A 52 8.63 -2.67 13.48
N ALA A 53 9.82 -2.91 14.04
CA ALA A 53 10.60 -1.93 14.81
C ALA A 53 9.78 -1.20 15.91
N ASN A 54 8.94 -1.94 16.63
CA ASN A 54 8.03 -1.44 17.69
C ASN A 54 6.93 -0.47 17.21
N LEU A 55 6.66 -0.42 15.90
CA LEU A 55 5.55 0.31 15.33
C LEU A 55 4.57 -0.65 14.64
N THR A 56 3.28 -0.43 14.84
CA THR A 56 2.21 -1.18 14.19
C THR A 56 1.62 -0.35 13.06
N TYR A 57 1.79 -0.83 11.84
CA TYR A 57 1.29 -0.22 10.61
C TYR A 57 -0.09 -0.78 10.26
N GLN A 58 -1.02 0.10 9.92
CA GLN A 58 -2.44 -0.23 9.68
C GLN A 58 -2.90 0.11 8.26
N SER A 59 -2.17 0.98 7.57
CA SER A 59 -2.46 1.37 6.20
C SER A 59 -1.19 1.59 5.40
N ALA A 60 -1.34 1.74 4.09
CA ALA A 60 -0.27 2.05 3.16
C ALA A 60 -0.74 3.10 2.16
N ILE A 61 0.09 4.11 1.90
CA ILE A 61 -0.03 4.92 0.69
C ILE A 61 0.85 4.25 -0.35
N CYS A 62 0.26 3.77 -1.45
CA CYS A 62 1.00 3.21 -2.57
C CYS A 62 0.98 4.21 -3.72
N SER A 63 2.15 4.47 -4.30
CA SER A 63 2.35 5.39 -5.41
C SER A 63 3.07 4.66 -6.54
N LEU A 64 2.61 4.89 -7.78
CA LEU A 64 3.21 4.27 -8.96
C LEU A 64 4.71 4.57 -9.05
N ARG A 65 5.52 3.53 -9.26
CA ARG A 65 6.97 3.68 -9.46
C ARG A 65 7.31 4.17 -10.88
N HIS A 66 6.50 3.79 -11.85
CA HIS A 66 6.70 4.09 -13.26
C HIS A 66 5.50 4.86 -13.83
N LYS A 67 5.64 5.43 -15.04
CA LYS A 67 4.54 6.08 -15.78
C LYS A 67 3.59 5.04 -16.37
N GLU A 68 3.10 4.14 -15.54
CA GLU A 68 2.09 3.15 -15.89
C GLU A 68 0.72 3.65 -15.41
N SER A 69 -0.36 3.09 -15.94
CA SER A 69 -1.70 3.39 -15.44
C SER A 69 -2.09 2.39 -14.36
N LEU A 70 -2.91 2.82 -13.39
CA LEU A 70 -3.54 1.93 -12.40
C LEU A 70 -4.64 1.03 -13.02
N LEU A 71 -4.70 0.92 -14.37
CA LEU A 71 -5.84 0.43 -15.13
C LEU A 71 -5.66 -1.00 -15.65
N LYS A 72 -4.82 -1.82 -15.03
CA LYS A 72 -4.54 -3.17 -15.54
C LYS A 72 -5.10 -4.26 -14.64
N ASN A 73 -6.06 -5.01 -15.18
CA ASN A 73 -6.76 -6.06 -14.45
C ASN A 73 -5.83 -7.26 -14.19
N GLY A 74 -5.74 -7.68 -12.92
CA GLY A 74 -4.97 -8.86 -12.50
C GLY A 74 -3.44 -8.74 -12.62
N GLU A 75 -2.92 -7.65 -13.16
CA GLU A 75 -1.48 -7.39 -13.23
C GLU A 75 -0.94 -6.94 -11.87
N THR A 76 0.32 -7.29 -11.65
CA THR A 76 1.09 -6.86 -10.49
C THR A 76 1.83 -5.58 -10.88
N ILE A 77 1.52 -4.48 -10.20
CA ILE A 77 2.02 -3.14 -10.53
C ILE A 77 3.11 -2.75 -9.53
N ALA A 78 4.27 -2.29 -10.02
CA ALA A 78 5.35 -1.83 -9.15
C ALA A 78 5.01 -0.50 -8.45
N MET A 79 5.19 -0.46 -7.13
CA MET A 79 4.82 0.68 -6.27
C MET A 79 5.95 1.08 -5.33
N ASN A 80 6.09 2.38 -5.11
CA ASN A 80 6.70 2.90 -3.89
C ASN A 80 5.59 3.04 -2.85
N MET A 81 5.79 2.53 -1.65
CA MET A 81 4.78 2.55 -0.60
C MET A 81 5.30 3.19 0.68
N VAL A 82 4.40 3.80 1.43
CA VAL A 82 4.67 4.24 2.80
C VAL A 82 3.66 3.56 3.71
N LEU A 83 4.13 2.67 4.57
CA LEU A 83 3.30 2.06 5.61
C LEU A 83 3.06 3.09 6.72
N LEU A 84 1.83 3.26 7.17
CA LEU A 84 1.43 4.27 8.15
C LEU A 84 0.92 3.62 9.45
N PRO A 85 1.26 4.19 10.62
CA PRO A 85 0.78 3.71 11.92
C PRO A 85 -0.66 4.17 12.25
N CYS A 86 -1.39 4.67 11.27
CA CYS A 86 -2.75 5.14 11.39
C CYS A 86 -3.61 4.63 10.24
N ARG A 87 -4.91 4.90 10.31
CA ARG A 87 -5.91 4.41 9.36
C ARG A 87 -6.77 5.57 8.84
N PRO A 88 -6.20 6.47 8.03
CA PRO A 88 -6.90 7.66 7.51
C PRO A 88 -8.00 7.25 6.53
N THR A 89 -9.02 8.07 6.36
CA THR A 89 -10.10 7.80 5.39
C THR A 89 -9.75 8.26 3.98
N LYS A 90 -9.02 9.38 3.86
CA LYS A 90 -8.61 9.97 2.58
C LYS A 90 -7.11 10.24 2.55
N LEU A 91 -6.55 10.33 1.35
CA LEU A 91 -5.12 10.60 1.15
C LEU A 91 -4.68 11.94 1.77
N HIS A 92 -5.54 12.96 1.73
CA HIS A 92 -5.25 14.28 2.30
C HIS A 92 -5.44 14.36 3.82
N ASP A 93 -6.03 13.35 4.46
CA ASP A 93 -6.17 13.31 5.92
C ASP A 93 -4.84 12.96 6.60
N VAL A 94 -3.86 12.46 5.84
CA VAL A 94 -2.54 12.05 6.35
C VAL A 94 -1.74 13.30 6.68
N SER A 95 -1.55 13.57 7.97
CA SER A 95 -0.72 14.68 8.42
C SER A 95 0.77 14.43 8.08
N ASN A 96 1.54 15.51 7.95
CA ASN A 96 2.99 15.42 7.77
C ASN A 96 3.69 14.64 8.90
N ASN A 97 3.15 14.71 10.13
CA ASN A 97 3.71 13.99 11.27
C ASN A 97 3.49 12.47 11.14
N GLU A 98 2.30 12.04 10.73
CA GLU A 98 2.00 10.63 10.50
C GLU A 98 2.81 10.08 9.32
N PHE A 99 2.93 10.85 8.24
CA PHE A 99 3.73 10.46 7.08
C PHE A 99 5.20 10.24 7.44
N ARG A 100 5.79 11.12 8.27
CA ARG A 100 7.18 11.01 8.73
C ARG A 100 7.44 9.83 9.67
N LYS A 101 6.40 9.36 10.37
CA LYS A 101 6.46 8.12 11.18
C LYS A 101 6.27 6.86 10.35
N GLY A 102 5.92 7.01 9.07
CA GLY A 102 5.72 5.90 8.16
C GLY A 102 7.02 5.23 7.77
N LEU A 103 6.92 3.98 7.32
CA LEU A 103 8.03 3.23 6.76
C LEU A 103 7.95 3.23 5.24
N ALA A 104 8.95 3.82 4.59
CA ALA A 104 9.09 3.74 3.14
C ALA A 104 9.53 2.31 2.75
N VAL A 105 8.78 1.69 1.85
CA VAL A 105 9.04 0.36 1.31
C VAL A 105 8.83 0.36 -0.20
N ILE A 106 9.45 -0.59 -0.89
CA ILE A 106 9.25 -0.82 -2.31
C ILE A 106 8.59 -2.17 -2.47
N GLY A 107 7.70 -2.29 -3.45
CA GLY A 107 7.05 -3.54 -3.71
C GLY A 107 6.12 -3.50 -4.90
N SER A 108 5.07 -4.30 -4.82
CA SER A 108 4.05 -4.36 -5.86
C SER A 108 2.65 -4.50 -5.29
N LEU A 109 1.68 -4.02 -6.05
CA LEU A 109 0.27 -4.10 -5.75
C LEU A 109 -0.45 -4.91 -6.83
N LYS A 110 -1.33 -5.81 -6.40
CA LYS A 110 -2.27 -6.51 -7.28
C LYS A 110 -3.70 -6.25 -6.81
N VAL A 111 -4.60 -5.94 -7.75
CA VAL A 111 -6.04 -5.85 -7.49
C VAL A 111 -6.66 -7.23 -7.66
N ASN A 112 -7.39 -7.68 -6.65
CA ASN A 112 -8.07 -8.97 -6.66
C ASN A 112 -9.52 -8.79 -7.12
N ASN A 113 -9.98 -9.70 -7.97
CA ASN A 113 -11.38 -9.74 -8.44
C ASN A 113 -12.31 -10.32 -7.37
#